data_AF-Q82QW7-F1
#
_entry.id   AF-Q82QW7-F1
#
_cell.length_a   1.000
_cell.length_b   1.000
_cell.length_c   1.000
_cell.angle_alpha   90.00
_cell.angle_beta   90.00
_cell.angle_gamma   90.00
#
_symmetry.space_group_name_H-M   'P 1'
#
loop_
_entity.id
_entity.type
_entity.pdbx_description
1 polymer ?
#
loop_
_entity_poly.entity_id
_entity_poly.type
_entity_poly.pdbx_seq_one_letter_code
_entity_poly.pdbx_strand_id
1 'polypeptide(L)' 'MDAIRYLVAGGISWRAMPADFPDCGRVYAFFRRWREHGLIAEFHDRLRGKVREREGRESEPTA' A
#
# COMPACT_ATOMS: atom_id res chain seq x y z
N MET A 1 -4.97 9.13 -3.50
CA MET A 1 -3.97 8.68 -2.51
C MET A 1 -4.56 7.68 -1.50
N ASP A 2 -5.89 7.53 -1.43
CA ASP A 2 -6.55 6.70 -0.40
C ASP A 2 -6.67 5.21 -0.76
N ALA A 3 -6.92 4.83 -2.02
CA ALA A 3 -7.01 3.42 -2.44
C ALA A 3 -5.75 2.60 -2.09
N ILE A 4 -4.58 3.22 -2.20
CA ILE A 4 -3.28 2.57 -1.95
C ILE A 4 -3.13 2.21 -0.47
N ARG A 5 -3.62 3.08 0.44
CA ARG A 5 -3.53 2.84 1.89
C ARG A 5 -4.39 1.65 2.31
N TYR A 6 -5.58 1.50 1.74
CA TYR A 6 -6.44 0.33 1.96
C TYR A 6 -5.78 -0.98 1.50
N LEU A 7 -4.95 -0.87 0.47
CA LEU A 7 -4.29 -2.00 -0.15
C LEU A 7 -3.10 -2.53 0.65
N VAL A 8 -2.36 -1.61 1.28
CA VAL A 8 -1.15 -1.91 2.05
C VAL A 8 -1.48 -2.41 3.47
N ALA A 9 -2.62 -2.00 4.05
CA ALA A 9 -2.91 -2.26 5.47
C ALA A 9 -3.73 -3.54 5.76
N GLY A 10 -4.46 -4.11 4.79
CA GLY A 10 -5.63 -4.91 5.15
C GLY A 10 -5.75 -6.35 4.65
N GLY A 11 -5.08 -6.78 3.58
CA GLY A 11 -5.45 -8.06 2.94
C GLY A 11 -6.93 -8.04 2.55
N ILE A 12 -7.22 -7.35 1.44
CA ILE A 12 -8.50 -6.70 1.18
C ILE A 12 -9.73 -7.64 1.17
N SER A 13 -10.76 -7.25 1.93
CA SER A 13 -12.16 -7.50 1.60
C SER A 13 -12.54 -6.62 0.40
N TRP A 14 -12.32 -7.10 -0.83
CA TRP A 14 -12.47 -6.27 -2.06
C TRP A 14 -13.93 -5.88 -2.29
N ARG A 15 -14.83 -6.58 -1.59
CA ARG A 15 -16.27 -6.39 -1.57
C ARG A 15 -16.74 -5.33 -0.57
N ALA A 16 -15.88 -4.89 0.36
CA ALA A 16 -16.20 -3.82 1.33
C ALA A 16 -15.74 -2.43 0.87
N MET A 17 -15.32 -2.30 -0.40
CA MET A 17 -14.85 -1.02 -0.93
C MET A 17 -16.03 -0.04 -1.03
N PRO A 18 -15.87 1.23 -0.61
CA PRO A 18 -16.93 2.24 -0.72
C PRO A 18 -17.35 2.45 -2.17
N ALA A 19 -18.64 2.73 -2.40
CA ALA A 19 -19.21 2.93 -3.73
C ALA A 19 -18.58 4.11 -4.51
N ASP A 20 -17.86 5.00 -3.82
CA ASP A 20 -17.16 6.15 -4.40
C ASP A 20 -15.86 5.76 -5.12
N PHE A 21 -15.46 4.49 -5.08
CA PHE A 21 -14.28 4.00 -5.79
C PHE A 21 -14.63 3.44 -7.18
N PRO A 22 -13.66 3.42 -8.12
CA PRO A 22 -13.83 2.74 -9.40
C PRO A 22 -14.19 1.27 -9.18
N ASP A 23 -14.89 0.68 -10.16
CA ASP A 23 -15.22 -0.76 -10.18
C ASP A 23 -14.05 -1.62 -9.67
N CYS A 24 -14.35 -2.58 -8.79
CA CYS A 24 -13.35 -3.40 -8.10
C CYS A 24 -12.37 -4.07 -9.07
N GLY A 25 -12.78 -4.39 -10.31
CA GLY A 25 -11.92 -4.93 -11.34
C GLY A 25 -10.83 -3.96 -11.81
N ARG A 26 -11.14 -2.66 -11.90
CA ARG A 26 -10.13 -1.64 -12.24
C ARG A 26 -9.12 -1.46 -11.12
N VAL A 27 -9.58 -1.40 -9.87
CA VAL A 27 -8.70 -1.29 -8.71
C VAL A 27 -7.78 -2.50 -8.61
N TYR A 28 -8.31 -3.71 -8.85
CA TYR A 28 -7.51 -4.92 -8.92
C TYR A 28 -6.49 -4.91 -10.08
N ALA A 29 -6.87 -4.42 -11.26
CA ALA A 29 -5.95 -4.31 -12.40
C ALA A 29 -4.77 -3.37 -12.13
N PHE A 30 -5.01 -2.25 -11.43
CA PHE A 30 -3.94 -1.36 -10.96
C PHE A 30 -3.04 -2.04 -9.95
N PHE A 31 -3.62 -2.73 -8.96
CA PHE A 31 -2.85 -3.48 -7.97
C PHE A 31 -1.96 -4.55 -8.63
N ARG A 32 -2.53 -5.35 -9.53
CA ARG A 32 -1.80 -6.43 -10.22
C ARG A 32 -0.57 -5.86 -10.94
N ARG A 33 -0.73 -4.75 -11.65
CA ARG A 33 0.37 -4.06 -12.34
C ARG A 33 1.46 -3.64 -11.36
N TRP A 34 1.12 -3.02 -10.23
CA TRP A 34 2.12 -2.61 -9.24
C TRP A 34 2.82 -3.78 -8.57
N ARG A 35 2.10 -4.88 -8.33
CA ARG A 35 2.69 -6.12 -7.81
C ARG A 35 3.70 -6.70 -8.81
N GLU A 36 3.35 -6.74 -10.10
CA GLU A 36 4.25 -7.20 -11.17
C GLU A 36 5.52 -6.33 -11.28
N HIS A 37 5.43 -5.05 -10.95
CA HIS A 37 6.57 -4.12 -10.93
C HIS A 37 7.27 -4.01 -9.57
N GLY A 38 6.89 -4.79 -8.55
CA GLY A 38 7.52 -4.72 -7.21
C GLY A 38 7.24 -3.45 -6.40
N LEU A 39 6.42 -2.52 -6.93
CA LEU A 39 6.15 -1.21 -6.34
C LEU A 39 5.47 -1.29 -4.97
N ILE A 40 4.76 -2.39 -4.70
CA ILE A 40 4.11 -2.61 -3.40
C ILE A 40 5.14 -2.68 -2.28
N ALA A 41 6.24 -3.42 -2.49
CA ALA A 41 7.32 -3.53 -1.51
C ALA A 41 8.05 -2.20 -1.35
N GLU A 42 8.37 -1.53 -2.47
CA GLU A 42 9.04 -0.22 -2.45
C GLU A 42 8.23 0.84 -1.68
N PHE A 43 6.92 0.93 -1.94
CA PHE A 43 6.04 1.85 -1.23
C PHE A 43 5.92 1.50 0.25
N HIS A 44 5.80 0.21 0.57
CA HIS A 44 5.77 -0.24 1.95
C HIS A 44 7.04 0.17 2.70
N ASP A 45 8.21 -0.09 2.13
CA ASP A 45 9.50 0.19 2.78
C ASP A 45 9.72 1.70 2.94
N ARG A 46 9.36 2.50 1.92
CA ARG A 46 9.44 3.96 2.02
C ARG A 46 8.46 4.53 3.05
N LEU A 47 7.26 3.99 3.17
CA LEU A 47 6.30 4.40 4.20
C LEU A 47 6.77 3.98 5.59
N ARG A 48 7.29 2.76 5.74
CA ARG A 48 7.87 2.25 6.97
C ARG A 48 9.05 3.11 7.42
N GLY A 49 9.95 3.48 6.50
CA GLY A 49 11.06 4.40 6.78
C GLY A 49 10.56 5.75 7.32
N LYS A 50 9.57 6.35 6.66
CA LYS A 50 8.97 7.62 7.11
C LYS A 50 8.28 7.52 8.48
N VAL A 51 7.66 6.39 8.80
CA VAL A 51 7.07 6.15 10.12
C VAL A 51 8.18 6.04 11.17
N ARG A 52 9.23 5.28 10.90
CA ARG A 52 10.37 5.14 11.80
C ARG A 52 11.08 6.46 12.07
N GLU A 53 11.32 7.26 11.02
CA GLU A 53 11.89 8.61 11.15
C GLU A 53 11.03 9.52 12.05
N ARG A 54 9.70 9.48 11.89
CA ARG A 54 8.77 10.22 12.75
C ARG A 54 8.78 9.75 14.20
N GLU A 55 9.10 8.49 14.44
CA GLU A 55 9.27 7.90 15.77
C GLU A 55 10.69 8.09 16.33
N GLY A 56 11.57 8.83 15.64
CA GLY A 56 12.94 9.07 16.06
C GLY A 56 13.87 7.87 15.90
N ARG A 57 13.49 6.90 15.07
CA ARG A 57 14.27 5.68 14.77
C ARG A 57 14.92 5.80 13.39
N GLU A 58 16.04 5.13 13.19
CA GLU A 58 16.67 5.03 11.86
C GLU A 58 15.71 4.38 10.86
N SER A 59 15.73 4.84 9.61
CA SER A 59 14.77 4.44 8.56
C SER A 59 14.90 2.96 8.20
N GLU A 60 16.12 2.44 8.16
CA GLU A 60 16.41 1.02 7.99
C GLU A 60 16.50 0.32 9.35
N PRO A 61 15.99 -0.92 9.48
CA PRO A 61 16.24 -1.72 10.67
C PRO A 61 17.71 -2.13 10.70
N THR A 62 18.39 -1.85 11.80
CA THR A 62 19.67 -2.49 12.12
C THR A 62 19.40 -3.98 12.36
N ALA A 63 20.06 -4.85 11.58
CA ALA A 63 19.99 -6.30 11.73
C ALA A 63 20.89 -6.79 12.86
#